data_AF-A0A495W3X2-F1
#
_entry.id   AF-A0A495W3X2-F1
#
_cell.length_a   1.000
_cell.length_b   1.000
_cell.length_c   1.000
_cell.angle_alpha   90.00
_cell.angle_beta   90.00
_cell.angle_gamma   90.00
#
_symmetry.space_group_name_H-M   'P 1'
#
loop_
_entity.id
_entity.type
_entity.pdbx_description
1 polymer ?
#
loop_
_entity_poly.entity_id
_entity_poly.type
_entity_poly.pdbx_seq_one_letter_code
_entity_poly.pdbx_strand_id
1 'polypeptide(L)'
;MIDMTHPGEAHHEDLSERLNWLRAGVLGANDGIVSTAGLVVGVAGATTDRTTIFAAGVAGLVAGALSMAGGEYVSVSTQRDTERAALRLEARELREMPEEEERELADIYQDKGLSPELATRVARELTEQDALRAHAEAELQIDPDNLTSPWHAAWASLVSFAVGALIPLVAILVPPTGWRVWACAVAVLVGLVLTGWISARLGSSRVWRAVRRNVVVGSLTMVVTYYVGLLFGVTVG
;
A
#
# COMPACT_ATOMS: atom_id res chain seq x y z
N MET A 1 11.85 -11.27 35.28
CA MET A 1 11.40 -10.47 34.12
C MET A 1 10.12 -11.12 33.64
N ILE A 2 8.98 -10.57 34.04
CA ILE A 2 7.66 -11.12 33.69
C ILE A 2 7.32 -10.52 32.33
N ASP A 3 7.25 -11.37 31.31
CA ASP A 3 6.75 -11.04 29.98
C ASP A 3 5.27 -10.66 30.11
N MET A 4 4.99 -9.36 30.12
CA MET A 4 3.64 -8.78 30.15
C MET A 4 3.23 -8.33 28.75
N THR A 5 3.34 -9.22 27.76
CA THR A 5 2.70 -9.01 26.46
C THR A 5 1.23 -9.40 26.57
N HIS A 6 0.33 -8.41 26.47
CA HIS A 6 -1.10 -8.67 26.37
C HIS A 6 -1.40 -9.37 25.03
N PRO A 7 -1.96 -10.60 25.02
CA PRO A 7 -2.20 -11.31 23.77
C PRO A 7 -3.27 -10.58 22.96
N GLY A 8 -2.87 -9.92 21.86
CA GLY A 8 -3.78 -9.30 20.90
C GLY A 8 -3.70 -7.77 20.78
N GLU A 9 -2.81 -7.09 21.50
CA GLU A 9 -2.56 -5.65 21.27
C GLU A 9 -1.58 -5.44 20.11
N ALA A 10 -1.98 -4.64 19.13
CA ALA A 10 -1.07 -4.16 18.08
C ALA A 10 -0.38 -2.90 18.61
N HIS A 11 0.94 -2.98 18.82
CA HIS A 11 1.75 -1.82 19.16
C HIS A 11 1.81 -0.83 17.97
N HIS A 12 2.09 0.45 18.24
CA HIS A 12 2.04 1.52 17.23
C HIS A 12 2.92 1.23 15.99
N GLU A 13 4.10 0.64 16.18
CA GLU A 13 4.98 0.19 15.09
C GLU A 13 4.33 -0.91 14.22
N ASP A 14 3.67 -1.88 14.84
CA ASP A 14 2.98 -2.98 14.15
C ASP A 14 1.81 -2.46 13.29
N LEU A 15 1.15 -1.36 13.70
CA LEU A 15 0.08 -0.76 12.89
C LEU A 15 0.62 -0.07 11.63
N SER A 16 1.68 0.73 11.73
CA SER A 16 2.27 1.44 10.58
C SER A 16 2.84 0.47 9.55
N GLU A 17 3.54 -0.58 10.01
CA GLU A 17 4.02 -1.65 9.13
C GLU A 17 2.86 -2.42 8.47
N ARG A 18 1.83 -2.79 9.24
CA ARG A 18 0.63 -3.45 8.68
C ARG A 18 -0.07 -2.58 7.64
N LEU A 19 -0.15 -1.27 7.85
CA LEU A 19 -0.74 -0.34 6.89
C LEU A 19 0.09 -0.26 5.60
N ASN A 20 1.42 -0.21 5.72
CA ASN A 20 2.33 -0.24 4.57
C ASN A 20 2.22 -1.57 3.81
N TRP A 21 2.14 -2.69 4.51
CA TRP A 21 1.95 -4.00 3.92
C TRP A 21 0.57 -4.15 3.25
N LEU A 22 -0.48 -3.67 3.90
CA LEU A 22 -1.84 -3.64 3.35
C LEU A 22 -1.90 -2.82 2.06
N ARG A 23 -1.22 -1.68 2.05
CA ARG A 23 -1.12 -0.79 0.90
C ARG A 23 -0.36 -1.46 -0.24
N ALA A 24 0.87 -1.91 -0.01
CA ALA A 24 1.70 -2.50 -1.06
C ALA A 24 1.15 -3.86 -1.55
N GLY A 25 0.77 -4.72 -0.62
CA GLY A 25 0.26 -6.06 -0.92
C GLY A 25 -1.17 -6.05 -1.45
N VAL A 26 -2.15 -5.69 -0.63
CA VAL A 26 -3.55 -5.93 -1.00
C VAL A 26 -4.05 -4.97 -2.09
N LEU A 27 -3.60 -3.71 -2.09
CA LEU A 27 -3.93 -2.80 -3.21
C LEU A 27 -3.21 -3.22 -4.49
N GLY A 28 -1.96 -3.71 -4.38
CA GLY A 28 -1.22 -4.29 -5.52
C GLY A 28 -2.03 -5.36 -6.24
N ALA A 29 -2.47 -6.38 -5.53
CA ALA A 29 -3.27 -7.46 -6.11
C ALA A 29 -4.59 -6.95 -6.70
N ASN A 30 -5.28 -6.05 -5.98
CA ASN A 30 -6.54 -5.50 -6.46
C ASN A 30 -6.37 -4.70 -7.77
N ASP A 31 -5.34 -3.85 -7.84
CA ASP A 31 -5.04 -3.05 -9.03
C ASP A 31 -4.61 -3.94 -10.19
N GLY A 32 -3.80 -4.97 -9.92
CA GLY A 32 -3.44 -6.00 -10.91
C GLY A 32 -4.67 -6.69 -11.51
N ILE A 33 -5.63 -7.10 -10.66
CA ILE A 33 -6.89 -7.71 -11.09
C ILE A 33 -7.68 -6.74 -11.96
N VAL A 34 -7.96 -5.53 -11.46
CA VAL A 34 -8.88 -4.59 -12.13
C VAL A 34 -8.30 -4.06 -13.44
N SER A 35 -7.04 -3.61 -13.44
CA SER A 35 -6.41 -3.01 -14.62
C SER A 35 -6.20 -4.04 -15.74
N THR A 36 -5.71 -5.24 -15.40
CA THR A 36 -5.51 -6.30 -16.39
C THR A 36 -6.84 -6.82 -16.92
N ALA A 37 -7.86 -7.01 -16.05
CA ALA A 37 -9.20 -7.37 -16.48
C ALA A 37 -9.78 -6.34 -17.45
N GLY A 38 -9.71 -5.05 -17.10
CA GLY A 38 -10.17 -3.97 -17.94
C GLY A 38 -9.51 -4.02 -19.33
N LEU A 39 -8.19 -4.18 -19.37
CA LEU A 39 -7.44 -4.26 -20.62
C LEU A 39 -7.83 -5.47 -21.47
N VAL A 40 -7.75 -6.69 -20.92
CA VAL A 40 -7.98 -7.91 -21.71
C VAL A 40 -9.44 -8.06 -22.13
N VAL A 41 -10.39 -7.65 -21.29
CA VAL A 41 -11.82 -7.62 -21.63
C VAL A 41 -12.09 -6.57 -22.71
N GLY A 42 -11.46 -5.39 -22.62
CA GLY A 42 -11.59 -4.36 -23.65
C GLY A 42 -11.05 -4.83 -25.00
N VAL A 43 -9.85 -5.41 -25.05
CA VAL A 43 -9.29 -5.97 -26.28
C VAL A 43 -10.17 -7.12 -26.81
N ALA A 44 -10.72 -7.97 -25.95
CA ALA A 44 -11.67 -9.01 -26.34
C ALA A 44 -13.02 -8.48 -26.86
N GLY A 45 -13.37 -7.23 -26.55
CA GLY A 45 -14.50 -6.53 -27.17
C GLY A 45 -14.20 -6.10 -28.61
N ALA A 46 -12.93 -5.82 -28.93
CA ALA A 46 -12.51 -5.37 -30.26
C ALA A 46 -12.12 -6.53 -31.21
N THR A 47 -11.63 -7.65 -30.68
CA THR A 47 -11.14 -8.79 -31.48
C THR A 47 -11.39 -10.14 -30.81
N THR A 48 -11.45 -11.20 -31.62
CA THR A 48 -11.50 -12.59 -31.13
C THR A 48 -10.14 -13.29 -31.14
N ASP A 49 -9.10 -12.67 -31.70
CA ASP A 49 -7.76 -13.25 -31.79
C ASP A 49 -7.12 -13.39 -30.40
N ARG A 50 -6.77 -14.63 -30.03
CA ARG A 50 -6.16 -14.94 -28.74
C ARG A 50 -4.74 -14.38 -28.62
N THR A 51 -3.99 -14.32 -29.72
CA THR A 51 -2.59 -13.86 -29.70
C THR A 51 -2.54 -12.38 -29.36
N THR A 52 -3.42 -11.58 -29.96
CA THR A 52 -3.57 -10.15 -29.66
C THR A 52 -3.96 -9.92 -28.20
N ILE A 53 -4.94 -10.66 -27.66
CA ILE A 53 -5.35 -10.53 -26.26
C ILE A 53 -4.23 -10.92 -25.30
N PHE A 54 -3.50 -12.01 -25.60
CA PHE A 54 -2.35 -12.44 -24.80
C PHE A 54 -1.24 -11.39 -24.80
N ALA A 55 -0.85 -10.90 -25.97
CA ALA A 55 0.21 -9.90 -26.11
C ALA A 55 -0.16 -8.61 -25.35
N ALA A 56 -1.39 -8.12 -25.52
CA ALA A 56 -1.88 -6.95 -24.80
C ALA A 56 -1.91 -7.19 -23.28
N GLY A 57 -2.41 -8.34 -22.83
CA GLY A 57 -2.51 -8.69 -21.42
C GLY A 57 -1.13 -8.80 -20.74
N VAL A 58 -0.16 -9.45 -21.38
CA VAL A 58 1.21 -9.56 -20.85
C VAL A 58 1.90 -8.19 -20.84
N ALA A 59 1.78 -7.41 -21.92
CA ALA A 59 2.35 -6.07 -21.96
C ALA A 59 1.74 -5.17 -20.87
N GLY A 60 0.42 -5.20 -20.69
CA GLY A 60 -0.28 -4.46 -19.64
C GLY A 60 0.10 -4.92 -18.23
N LEU A 61 0.25 -6.22 -18.02
CA LEU A 61 0.69 -6.77 -16.73
C LEU A 61 2.09 -6.27 -16.39
N VAL A 62 3.05 -6.39 -17.30
CA VAL A 62 4.44 -5.98 -17.06
C VAL A 62 4.54 -4.47 -16.87
N ALA A 63 3.90 -3.70 -17.75
CA ALA A 63 3.90 -2.24 -17.65
C ALA A 63 3.22 -1.75 -16.35
N GLY A 64 2.08 -2.35 -15.99
CA GLY A 64 1.35 -2.03 -14.76
C GLY A 64 2.16 -2.38 -13.50
N ALA A 65 2.74 -3.59 -13.45
CA ALA A 65 3.55 -4.03 -12.32
C ALA A 65 4.78 -3.14 -12.10
N LEU A 66 5.51 -2.82 -13.18
CA LEU A 66 6.68 -1.94 -13.11
C LEU A 66 6.30 -0.50 -12.73
N SER A 67 5.22 0.03 -13.31
CA SER A 67 4.72 1.38 -12.99
C SER A 67 4.33 1.47 -11.51
N MET A 68 3.59 0.49 -11.00
CA MET A 68 3.19 0.45 -9.59
C MET A 68 4.40 0.30 -8.66
N ALA A 69 5.32 -0.61 -8.97
CA ALA A 69 6.54 -0.80 -8.19
C ALA A 69 7.43 0.44 -8.17
N GLY A 70 7.59 1.10 -9.31
CA GLY A 70 8.33 2.36 -9.43
C GLY A 70 7.66 3.49 -8.66
N GLY A 71 6.33 3.64 -8.78
CA GLY A 71 5.57 4.63 -8.02
C GLY A 71 5.67 4.43 -6.51
N GLU A 72 5.60 3.17 -6.07
CA GLU A 72 5.77 2.78 -4.67
C GLU A 72 7.19 3.08 -4.16
N TYR A 73 8.21 2.70 -4.93
CA TYR A 73 9.62 3.00 -4.63
C TYR A 73 9.84 4.50 -4.46
N VAL A 74 9.36 5.31 -5.42
CA VAL A 74 9.54 6.77 -5.40
C VAL A 74 8.81 7.40 -4.22
N SER A 75 7.58 6.94 -3.95
CA SER A 75 6.77 7.44 -2.82
C SER A 75 7.46 7.17 -1.48
N VAL A 76 7.87 5.92 -1.23
CA VAL A 76 8.50 5.53 0.03
C VAL A 76 9.93 6.09 0.15
N SER A 77 10.65 6.24 -0.98
CA SER A 77 11.96 6.92 -0.96
C SER A 77 11.82 8.38 -0.54
N THR A 78 10.83 9.10 -1.08
CA THR A 78 10.56 10.49 -0.69
C THR A 78 10.20 10.60 0.79
N GLN A 79 9.38 9.68 1.31
CA GLN A 79 9.08 9.61 2.74
C GLN A 79 10.36 9.43 3.57
N ARG A 80 11.17 8.40 3.24
CA ARG A 80 12.41 8.11 3.94
C ARG A 80 13.42 9.25 3.88
N ASP A 81 13.52 9.94 2.76
CA ASP A 81 14.41 11.09 2.60
C ASP A 81 13.96 12.27 3.47
N THR A 82 12.64 12.45 3.63
CA THR A 82 12.05 13.44 4.54
C THR A 82 12.33 13.09 5.99
N GLU A 83 12.11 11.84 6.40
CA GLU A 83 12.42 11.34 7.74
C GLU A 83 13.91 11.55 8.09
N ARG A 84 14.81 11.21 7.16
CA ARG A 84 16.26 11.45 7.31
C ARG A 84 16.65 12.91 7.33
N ALA A 85 15.91 13.78 6.65
CA ALA A 85 16.16 15.22 6.69
C ALA A 85 15.78 15.78 8.07
N ALA A 86 14.62 15.38 8.61
CA ALA A 86 14.18 15.75 9.94
C ALA A 86 15.16 15.27 11.02
N LEU A 87 15.55 13.99 11.01
CA LEU A 87 16.54 13.45 11.97
C LEU A 87 17.90 14.15 11.90
N ARG A 88 18.31 14.65 10.72
CA ARG A 88 19.56 15.41 10.57
C ARG A 88 19.45 16.83 11.11
N LEU A 89 18.27 17.43 11.00
CA LEU A 89 17.97 18.74 11.55
C LEU A 89 17.97 18.66 13.08
N GLU A 90 17.24 17.70 13.63
CA GLU A 90 17.18 17.39 15.05
C GLU A 90 18.57 17.14 15.65
N ALA A 91 19.36 16.28 15.01
CA ALA A 91 20.72 16.00 15.46
C ALA A 91 21.66 17.22 15.41
N ARG A 92 21.32 18.25 14.62
CA ARG A 92 22.05 19.53 14.60
C ARG A 92 21.57 20.41 15.76
N GLU A 93 20.26 20.53 15.96
CA GLU A 93 19.65 21.33 17.03
C GLU A 93 20.09 20.85 18.41
N LEU A 94 20.09 19.53 18.65
CA LEU A 94 20.64 18.91 19.87
C LEU A 94 22.11 19.24 20.14
N ARG A 95 22.90 19.55 19.10
CA ARG A 95 24.31 19.94 19.24
C ARG A 95 24.49 21.43 19.42
N GLU A 96 23.66 22.24 18.77
CA GLU A 96 23.80 23.70 18.74
C GLU A 96 23.05 24.37 19.90
N MET A 97 21.95 23.78 20.36
CA MET A 97 21.01 24.37 21.34
C MET A 97 20.52 23.36 22.40
N PRO A 98 21.39 22.58 23.06
CA PRO A 98 21.00 21.45 23.92
C PRO A 98 20.06 21.83 25.07
N GLU A 99 20.23 23.02 25.65
CA GLU A 99 19.37 23.51 26.74
C GLU A 99 17.97 23.93 26.26
N GLU A 100 17.83 24.33 24.99
CA GLU A 100 16.54 24.67 24.38
C GLU A 100 15.78 23.38 24.03
N GLU A 101 16.48 22.40 23.45
CA GLU A 101 15.91 21.09 23.13
C GLU A 101 15.42 20.32 24.37
N GLU A 102 16.19 20.29 25.47
CA GLU A 102 15.72 19.66 26.72
C GLU A 102 14.44 20.32 27.26
N ARG A 103 14.30 21.65 27.09
CA ARG A 103 13.10 22.39 27.47
C ARG A 103 11.93 22.06 26.56
N GLU A 104 12.16 21.97 25.25
CA GLU A 104 11.14 21.57 24.28
C GLU A 104 10.62 20.16 24.57
N LEU A 105 11.50 19.20 24.85
CA LEU A 105 11.10 17.86 25.22
C LEU A 105 10.26 17.84 26.51
N ALA A 106 10.62 18.66 27.50
CA ALA A 106 9.83 18.81 28.72
C ALA A 106 8.44 19.39 28.42
N ASP A 107 8.34 20.41 27.56
CA ASP A 107 7.08 21.01 27.15
C ASP A 107 6.17 19.99 26.42
N ILE A 108 6.73 19.16 25.52
CA ILE A 108 6.00 18.08 24.84
C ILE A 108 5.38 17.10 25.86
N TYR A 109 6.14 16.72 26.89
CA TYR A 109 5.67 15.81 27.93
C TYR A 109 4.65 16.46 28.87
N GLN A 110 4.80 17.75 29.15
CA GLN A 110 3.81 18.52 29.89
C GLN A 110 2.48 18.60 29.12
N ASP A 111 2.53 18.82 27.81
CA ASP A 111 1.33 18.82 26.93
C ASP A 111 0.66 17.44 26.86
N LYS A 112 1.43 16.36 27.04
CA LYS A 112 0.90 14.99 27.23
C LYS A 112 0.27 14.76 28.60
N GLY A 113 0.34 15.74 29.52
CA GLY A 113 -0.36 15.74 30.80
C GLY A 113 0.53 15.52 32.04
N LEU A 114 1.85 15.54 31.90
CA LEU A 114 2.77 15.43 33.04
C LEU A 114 2.83 16.75 33.82
N SER A 115 3.08 16.69 35.13
CA SER A 115 3.37 17.91 35.90
C SER A 115 4.69 18.52 35.42
N PRO A 116 4.89 19.85 35.53
CA PRO A 116 6.13 20.49 35.09
C PRO A 116 7.39 19.83 35.68
N GLU A 117 7.38 19.51 36.98
CA GLU A 117 8.52 18.91 37.67
C GLU A 117 8.79 17.46 37.22
N LEU A 118 7.76 16.74 36.79
CA LEU A 118 7.94 15.39 36.25
C LEU A 118 8.38 15.44 34.80
N ALA A 119 7.80 16.34 33.99
CA ALA A 119 8.15 16.50 32.59
C ALA A 119 9.63 16.90 32.40
N THR A 120 10.14 17.86 33.19
CA THR A 120 11.57 18.21 33.18
C THR A 120 12.46 17.02 33.56
N ARG A 121 12.06 16.22 34.56
CA ARG A 121 12.83 15.03 34.95
C ARG A 121 12.84 13.97 33.85
N VAL A 122 11.69 13.71 33.22
CA VAL A 122 11.58 12.77 32.11
C VAL A 122 12.43 13.22 30.93
N ALA A 123 12.33 14.49 30.53
CA ALA A 123 13.13 15.05 29.45
C ALA A 123 14.63 14.86 29.72
N ARG A 124 15.10 15.24 30.90
CA ARG A 124 16.51 15.08 31.28
C ARG A 124 16.98 13.63 31.26
N GLU A 125 16.25 12.72 31.89
CA GLU A 125 16.64 11.30 31.94
C GLU A 125 16.66 10.66 30.54
N LEU A 126 15.70 10.99 29.68
CA LEU A 126 15.66 10.50 28.30
C LEU A 126 16.78 11.11 27.43
N THR A 127 17.05 12.41 27.58
CA THR A 127 18.15 13.10 26.90
C THR A 127 19.52 12.55 27.30
N GLU A 128 19.73 12.27 28.59
CA GLU A 128 20.96 11.64 29.09
C GLU A 128 21.18 10.23 28.51
N GLN A 129 20.11 9.50 28.20
CA GLN A 129 20.20 8.15 27.64
C GLN A 129 20.34 8.13 26.11
N ASP A 130 19.47 8.84 25.39
CA ASP A 130 19.51 8.99 23.93
C ASP A 130 18.64 10.18 23.48
N ALA A 131 19.24 11.37 23.45
CA ALA A 131 18.54 12.60 23.09
C ALA A 131 17.89 12.55 21.70
N LEU A 132 18.60 12.02 20.70
CA LEU A 132 18.09 11.97 19.33
C LEU A 132 16.87 11.06 19.24
N ARG A 133 16.92 9.88 19.87
CA ARG A 133 15.77 8.98 19.88
C ARG A 133 14.60 9.57 20.67
N ALA A 134 14.88 10.21 21.81
CA ALA A 134 13.83 10.83 22.64
C ALA A 134 13.04 11.89 21.88
N HIS A 135 13.74 12.79 21.16
CA HIS A 135 13.10 13.80 20.32
C HIS A 135 12.45 13.20 19.08
N ALA A 136 13.12 12.26 18.39
CA ALA A 136 12.55 11.60 17.22
C ALA A 136 11.20 10.91 17.52
N GLU A 137 11.09 10.25 18.66
CA GLU A 137 9.83 9.61 19.08
C GLU A 137 8.80 10.63 19.61
N ALA A 138 9.23 11.57 20.46
CA ALA A 138 8.32 12.46 21.17
C ALA A 138 7.76 13.58 20.29
N GLU A 139 8.58 14.14 19.42
CA GLU A 139 8.29 15.28 18.55
C GLU A 139 7.99 14.82 17.12
N LEU A 140 8.92 14.10 16.49
CA LEU A 140 8.82 13.75 15.07
C LEU A 140 7.90 12.56 14.79
N GLN A 141 7.61 11.76 15.82
CA GLN A 141 6.90 10.48 15.70
C GLN A 141 7.59 9.51 14.72
N ILE A 142 8.92 9.55 14.67
CA ILE A 142 9.77 8.72 13.83
C ILE A 142 10.53 7.75 14.73
N ASP A 143 10.50 6.47 14.38
CA ASP A 143 11.46 5.50 14.88
C ASP A 143 12.76 5.61 14.03
N PRO A 144 13.87 6.09 14.60
CA PRO A 144 15.13 6.26 13.87
C PRO A 144 15.75 4.92 13.43
N ASP A 145 15.42 3.81 14.09
CA ASP A 145 15.97 2.48 13.82
C ASP A 145 15.13 1.71 12.79
N ASN A 146 13.85 2.04 12.63
CA ASN A 146 12.92 1.36 11.71
C ASN A 146 12.36 2.27 10.60
N LEU A 147 13.26 2.91 9.84
CA LEU A 147 12.84 3.68 8.68
C LEU A 147 12.24 2.79 7.58
N THR A 148 11.18 3.28 6.95
CA THR A 148 10.48 2.57 5.87
C THR A 148 11.43 2.16 4.74
N SER A 149 11.28 0.92 4.24
CA SER A 149 12.16 0.37 3.21
C SER A 149 11.52 0.49 1.80
N PRO A 150 12.04 1.36 0.91
CA PRO A 150 11.45 1.56 -0.42
C PRO A 150 11.49 0.31 -1.29
N TRP A 151 12.57 -0.47 -1.20
CA TRP A 151 12.74 -1.70 -1.98
C TRP A 151 11.74 -2.78 -1.57
N HIS A 152 11.49 -2.95 -0.28
CA HIS A 152 10.51 -3.93 0.19
C HIS A 152 9.11 -3.56 -0.30
N ALA A 153 8.72 -2.29 -0.19
CA ALA A 153 7.43 -1.81 -0.67
C ALA A 153 7.29 -2.01 -2.19
N ALA A 154 8.32 -1.66 -2.98
CA ALA A 154 8.32 -1.82 -4.42
C ALA A 154 8.18 -3.28 -4.86
N TRP A 155 8.95 -4.20 -4.26
CA TRP A 155 8.86 -5.63 -4.58
C TRP A 155 7.53 -6.25 -4.16
N ALA A 156 7.03 -5.89 -2.98
CA ALA A 156 5.72 -6.34 -2.51
C ALA A 156 4.62 -5.92 -3.49
N SER A 157 4.61 -4.65 -3.92
CA SER A 157 3.66 -4.15 -4.92
C SER A 157 3.81 -4.83 -6.27
N LEU A 158 5.04 -5.02 -6.76
CA LEU A 158 5.31 -5.68 -8.04
C LEU A 158 4.75 -7.10 -8.08
N VAL A 159 5.11 -7.91 -7.07
CA VAL A 159 4.69 -9.32 -6.98
C VAL A 159 3.19 -9.41 -6.80
N SER A 160 2.63 -8.59 -5.90
CA SER A 160 1.19 -8.64 -5.64
C SER A 160 0.37 -8.23 -6.85
N PHE A 161 0.77 -7.17 -7.56
CA PHE A 161 0.17 -6.77 -8.84
C PHE A 161 0.24 -7.89 -9.85
N ALA A 162 1.42 -8.48 -10.07
CA ALA A 162 1.61 -9.56 -11.03
C ALA A 162 0.70 -10.77 -10.71
N VAL A 163 0.65 -11.18 -9.44
CA VAL A 163 -0.23 -12.28 -8.99
C VAL A 163 -1.71 -11.95 -9.22
N GLY A 164 -2.13 -10.73 -8.89
CA GLY A 164 -3.50 -10.27 -9.16
C GLY A 164 -3.83 -10.27 -10.65
N ALA A 165 -2.92 -9.77 -11.48
CA ALA A 165 -3.06 -9.67 -12.94
C ALA A 165 -3.12 -11.03 -13.65
N LEU A 166 -2.50 -12.07 -13.09
CA LEU A 166 -2.58 -13.42 -13.65
C LEU A 166 -4.00 -13.98 -13.64
N ILE A 167 -4.85 -13.59 -12.68
CA ILE A 167 -6.23 -14.07 -12.57
C ILE A 167 -7.04 -13.77 -13.86
N PRO A 168 -7.24 -12.49 -14.26
CA PRO A 168 -7.96 -12.18 -15.49
C PRO A 168 -7.23 -12.68 -16.74
N LEU A 169 -5.89 -12.63 -16.77
CA LEU A 169 -5.11 -13.06 -17.92
C LEU A 169 -5.32 -14.54 -18.24
N VAL A 170 -5.23 -15.42 -17.23
CA VAL A 170 -5.49 -16.85 -17.41
C VAL A 170 -6.97 -17.10 -17.72
N ALA A 171 -7.87 -16.43 -17.00
CA ALA A 171 -9.31 -16.65 -17.13
C ALA A 171 -9.87 -16.27 -18.50
N ILE A 172 -9.24 -15.35 -19.23
CA ILE A 172 -9.67 -14.97 -20.59
C ILE A 172 -9.02 -15.80 -21.71
N LEU A 173 -7.88 -16.44 -21.45
CA LEU A 173 -7.12 -17.17 -22.49
C LEU A 173 -7.49 -18.65 -22.57
N VAL A 174 -7.79 -19.27 -21.44
CA VAL A 174 -8.09 -20.71 -21.35
C VAL A 174 -9.43 -21.09 -22.00
N PRO A 175 -10.55 -20.35 -21.78
CA PRO A 175 -11.85 -20.77 -22.28
C PRO A 175 -12.03 -20.64 -23.80
N PRO A 176 -13.05 -21.32 -24.39
CA PRO A 176 -13.47 -21.10 -25.76
C PRO A 176 -13.97 -19.66 -26.01
N THR A 177 -13.95 -19.23 -27.27
CA THR A 177 -14.23 -17.84 -27.67
C THR A 177 -15.52 -17.27 -27.07
N GLY A 178 -16.62 -18.01 -27.13
CA GLY A 178 -17.92 -17.53 -26.64
C GLY A 178 -18.03 -17.39 -25.12
N TRP A 179 -17.15 -18.05 -24.35
CA TRP A 179 -17.22 -18.08 -22.88
C TRP A 179 -16.12 -17.26 -22.20
N ARG A 180 -15.10 -16.82 -22.92
CA ARG A 180 -13.90 -16.20 -22.33
C ARG A 180 -14.19 -14.95 -21.50
N VAL A 181 -15.08 -14.07 -21.96
CA VAL A 181 -15.41 -12.82 -21.26
C VAL A 181 -16.18 -13.13 -19.97
N TRP A 182 -17.14 -14.07 -20.02
CA TRP A 182 -17.89 -14.52 -18.86
C TRP A 182 -17.00 -15.19 -17.82
N ALA A 183 -16.11 -16.10 -18.25
CA ALA A 183 -15.16 -16.76 -17.37
C ALA A 183 -14.21 -15.77 -16.70
N CYS A 184 -13.68 -14.80 -17.47
CA CYS A 184 -12.87 -13.71 -16.94
C CYS A 184 -13.64 -12.88 -15.90
N ALA A 185 -14.87 -12.47 -16.21
CA ALA A 185 -15.70 -11.68 -15.31
C ALA A 185 -15.95 -12.41 -13.99
N VAL A 186 -16.31 -13.71 -14.03
CA VAL A 186 -16.51 -14.52 -12.82
C VAL A 186 -15.23 -14.64 -12.00
N ALA A 187 -14.09 -14.97 -12.65
CA ALA A 187 -12.81 -15.10 -11.97
C ALA A 187 -12.38 -13.78 -11.30
N VAL A 188 -12.57 -12.65 -11.99
CA VAL A 188 -12.30 -11.31 -11.46
C VAL A 188 -13.20 -10.99 -10.28
N LEU A 189 -14.51 -11.25 -10.37
CA LEU A 189 -15.44 -11.02 -9.25
C LEU A 189 -15.04 -11.82 -8.01
N VAL A 190 -14.67 -13.09 -8.17
CA VAL A 190 -14.15 -13.91 -7.07
C VAL A 190 -12.87 -13.30 -6.51
N GLY A 191 -11.93 -12.91 -7.38
CA GLY A 191 -10.70 -12.22 -6.98
C GLY A 191 -10.96 -10.95 -6.17
N LEU A 192 -11.88 -10.09 -6.61
CA LEU A 192 -12.23 -8.83 -5.94
C LEU A 192 -12.93 -9.04 -4.60
N VAL A 193 -13.77 -10.07 -4.48
CA VAL A 193 -14.36 -10.46 -3.20
C VAL A 193 -13.28 -10.93 -2.24
N LEU A 194 -12.34 -11.76 -2.71
CA LEU A 194 -11.24 -12.26 -1.89
C LEU A 194 -10.31 -11.13 -1.44
N THR A 195 -9.83 -10.28 -2.36
CA THR A 195 -8.96 -9.15 -2.00
C THR A 195 -9.68 -8.15 -1.08
N GLY A 196 -10.97 -7.89 -1.31
CA GLY A 196 -11.79 -7.04 -0.44
C GLY A 196 -11.97 -7.63 0.96
N TRP A 197 -12.15 -8.95 1.06
CA TRP A 197 -12.26 -9.67 2.34
C TRP A 197 -10.93 -9.66 3.10
N ILE A 198 -9.81 -9.97 2.43
CA ILE A 198 -8.46 -9.96 3.00
C ILE A 198 -8.11 -8.55 3.50
N SER A 199 -8.31 -7.53 2.65
CA SER A 199 -8.06 -6.12 2.98
C SER A 199 -8.80 -5.71 4.26
N ALA A 200 -10.08 -6.08 4.37
CA ALA A 200 -10.88 -5.69 5.52
C ALA A 200 -10.51 -6.44 6.80
N ARG A 201 -10.16 -7.73 6.69
CA ARG A 201 -9.72 -8.52 7.84
C ARG A 201 -8.40 -8.02 8.42
N LEU A 202 -7.45 -7.70 7.55
CA LEU A 202 -6.14 -7.19 7.96
C LEU A 202 -6.22 -5.74 8.44
N GLY A 203 -7.06 -4.92 7.81
CA GLY A 203 -7.29 -3.53 8.21
C GLY A 203 -8.31 -3.35 9.33
N SER A 204 -8.72 -4.43 10.02
CA SER A 204 -9.70 -4.41 11.12
C SER A 204 -10.98 -3.61 10.81
N SER A 205 -11.46 -3.69 9.57
CA SER A 205 -12.58 -2.88 9.06
C SER A 205 -13.78 -3.75 8.64
N ARG A 206 -14.92 -3.10 8.35
CA ARG A 206 -16.16 -3.80 7.97
C ARG A 206 -16.03 -4.44 6.58
N VAL A 207 -15.85 -5.76 6.54
CA VAL A 207 -15.69 -6.61 5.34
C VAL A 207 -16.61 -6.23 4.19
N TRP A 208 -17.91 -6.10 4.45
CA TRP A 208 -18.88 -5.88 3.38
C TRP A 208 -18.63 -4.57 2.61
N ARG A 209 -18.12 -3.51 3.28
CA ARG A 209 -17.85 -2.21 2.65
C ARG A 209 -16.68 -2.32 1.67
N ALA A 210 -15.60 -2.99 2.08
CA ALA A 210 -14.42 -3.20 1.25
C ALA A 210 -14.75 -4.06 0.02
N VAL A 211 -15.42 -5.19 0.23
CA VAL A 211 -15.86 -6.08 -0.87
C VAL A 211 -16.75 -5.33 -1.85
N ARG A 212 -17.77 -4.59 -1.37
CA ARG A 212 -18.65 -3.83 -2.26
C ARG A 212 -17.88 -2.81 -3.09
N ARG A 213 -16.96 -2.05 -2.49
CA ARG A 213 -16.14 -1.07 -3.22
C ARG A 213 -15.35 -1.74 -4.35
N ASN A 214 -14.64 -2.83 -4.03
CA ASN A 214 -13.81 -3.53 -5.01
C ASN A 214 -14.65 -4.10 -6.15
N VAL A 215 -15.74 -4.80 -5.82
CA VAL A 215 -16.63 -5.41 -6.81
C VAL A 215 -17.29 -4.36 -7.70
N VAL A 216 -17.78 -3.25 -7.14
CA VAL A 216 -18.43 -2.18 -7.93
C VAL A 216 -17.43 -1.53 -8.88
N VAL A 217 -16.26 -1.13 -8.39
CA VAL A 217 -15.22 -0.51 -9.22
C VAL A 217 -14.76 -1.47 -10.31
N GLY A 218 -14.39 -2.70 -9.96
CA GLY A 218 -13.89 -3.67 -10.93
C GLY A 218 -14.95 -4.09 -11.97
N SER A 219 -16.21 -4.24 -11.57
CA SER A 219 -17.30 -4.53 -12.51
C SER A 219 -17.52 -3.37 -13.47
N LEU A 220 -17.55 -2.14 -12.95
CA LEU A 220 -17.70 -0.94 -13.78
C LEU A 220 -16.54 -0.79 -14.76
N THR A 221 -15.30 -1.02 -14.32
CA THR A 221 -14.12 -0.99 -15.18
C THR A 221 -14.27 -1.98 -16.34
N MET A 222 -14.59 -3.26 -16.06
CA MET A 222 -14.76 -4.27 -17.12
C MET A 222 -15.89 -3.93 -18.09
N VAL A 223 -17.03 -3.44 -17.59
CA VAL A 223 -18.16 -3.03 -18.43
C VAL A 223 -17.75 -1.90 -19.35
N VAL A 224 -17.17 -0.83 -18.81
CA VAL A 224 -16.76 0.34 -19.58
C VAL A 224 -15.72 -0.04 -20.64
N THR A 225 -14.67 -0.78 -20.25
CA THR A 225 -13.61 -1.14 -21.20
C THR A 225 -14.11 -2.10 -22.28
N TYR A 226 -15.02 -3.03 -21.96
CA TYR A 226 -15.66 -3.88 -22.96
C TYR A 226 -16.38 -3.08 -24.04
N TYR A 227 -17.20 -2.10 -23.63
CA TYR A 227 -17.93 -1.25 -24.57
C TYR A 227 -17.00 -0.33 -25.37
N VAL A 228 -15.94 0.20 -24.75
CA VAL A 228 -14.89 0.92 -25.49
C VAL A 228 -14.27 0.01 -26.55
N GLY A 229 -13.92 -1.22 -26.18
CA GLY A 229 -13.43 -2.24 -27.11
C GLY A 229 -14.36 -2.49 -28.30
N LEU A 230 -15.65 -2.68 -28.03
CA LEU A 230 -16.67 -2.86 -29.07
C LEU A 230 -16.71 -1.67 -30.04
N LEU A 231 -16.67 -0.43 -29.53
CA LEU A 231 -16.68 0.78 -30.36
C LEU A 231 -15.46 0.84 -31.30
N PHE A 232 -14.28 0.47 -30.80
CA PHE A 232 -13.07 0.43 -31.62
C PHE A 232 -13.08 -0.73 -32.62
N GLY A 233 -13.58 -1.90 -32.23
CA GLY A 233 -13.73 -3.05 -33.13
C GLY A 233 -14.68 -2.77 -34.30
N VAL A 234 -15.72 -1.97 -34.09
CA VAL A 234 -16.68 -1.55 -35.13
C VAL A 234 -16.12 -0.47 -36.06
N THR A 235 -15.13 0.31 -35.62
CA THR A 235 -14.57 1.45 -36.40
C THR A 235 -13.29 1.12 -37.16
N VAL A 236 -12.54 0.09 -36.73
CA VAL A 236 -11.24 -0.31 -37.32
C VAL A 236 -11.33 -1.64 -38.08
N GLY A 237 -12.39 -2.43 -37.89
CA GLY A 237 -12.66 -3.68 -38.61
C GLY A 237 -13.49 -3.47 -39.87
#